data_AF-A0A951LBP1-F1
#
_entry.id   AF-A0A951LBP1-F1
#
_cell.length_a   1.000
_cell.length_b   1.000
_cell.length_c   1.000
_cell.angle_alpha   90.00
_cell.angle_beta   90.00
_cell.angle_gamma   90.00
#
_symmetry.space_group_name_H-M   'P 1'
#
loop_
_entity.id
_entity.type
_entity.pdbx_description
1 polymer ?
#
loop_
_entity_poly.entity_id
_entity_poly.type
_entity_poly.pdbx_seq_one_letter_code
_entity_poly.pdbx_strand_id
1 'polypeptide(L)'
;PLSYQLRSGDIVEVLTSKRERGPSRDWLALVKTTRARNKIKAWFKAESRKDTEHSGRELLQEHLKKQGLPAQKLVGSPLLADVIREMGFRKGDDFYIALGGAKISPKIVVNKVMQRLKQGEAAESEPTATDDLLKTRRRRMRPTTSSARYGIAVPGIDEVMLRLAKCCRPVPGDPIVGYISLGRGITIHREDCPNVAVLRKDPERFTEVSWDGDADTSFRVEIEVDGWDRHRLLEDMSRTFAEAGINILEARCTVNHPMVKNRFVVEVGDTRTLDQAISRLRNIDAVFDAYRVTPGAG
;
A
#
# COMPACT_ATOMS: atom_id res chain seq x y z
N PRO A 1 -21.21 -45.85 24.89
CA PRO A 1 -22.07 -46.39 23.80
C PRO A 1 -21.58 -46.05 22.38
N LEU A 2 -21.24 -44.78 22.08
CA LEU A 2 -20.76 -44.37 20.74
C LEU A 2 -19.28 -44.68 20.44
N SER A 3 -18.57 -45.31 21.38
CA SER A 3 -17.14 -45.66 21.28
C SER A 3 -16.88 -47.05 20.69
N TYR A 4 -17.92 -47.86 20.47
CA TYR A 4 -17.79 -49.20 19.90
C TYR A 4 -17.32 -49.15 18.45
N GLN A 5 -16.36 -50.02 18.09
CA GLN A 5 -15.85 -50.15 16.73
C GLN A 5 -16.53 -51.34 16.05
N LEU A 6 -17.29 -51.03 15.00
CA LEU A 6 -18.03 -52.02 14.21
C LEU A 6 -17.10 -53.04 13.54
N ARG A 7 -17.54 -54.29 13.51
CA ARG A 7 -16.91 -55.42 12.83
C ARG A 7 -17.77 -55.88 11.66
N SER A 8 -17.18 -56.66 10.75
CA SER A 8 -17.91 -57.23 9.63
C SER A 8 -18.89 -58.29 10.15
N GLY A 9 -20.17 -58.17 9.76
CA GLY A 9 -21.26 -59.05 10.21
C GLY A 9 -22.14 -58.46 11.31
N ASP A 10 -21.80 -57.30 11.87
CA ASP A 10 -22.62 -56.63 12.88
C ASP A 10 -23.93 -56.08 12.27
N ILE A 11 -25.05 -56.31 12.94
CA ILE A 11 -26.34 -55.67 12.63
C ILE A 11 -26.45 -54.40 13.48
N VAL A 12 -26.66 -53.26 12.84
CA VAL A 12 -26.67 -51.95 13.50
C VAL A 12 -28.07 -51.33 13.44
N GLU A 13 -28.60 -50.96 14.61
CA GLU A 13 -29.82 -50.16 14.73
C GLU A 13 -29.45 -48.72 15.13
N VAL A 14 -30.03 -47.72 14.46
CA VAL A 14 -29.75 -46.30 14.70
C VAL A 14 -31.00 -45.61 15.25
N LEU A 15 -30.90 -45.11 16.48
CA LEU A 15 -31.96 -44.32 17.10
C LEU A 15 -31.94 -42.89 16.58
N THR A 16 -32.99 -42.47 15.86
CA THR A 16 -33.13 -41.11 15.30
C THR A 16 -34.23 -40.30 15.99
N SER A 17 -34.01 -38.99 16.14
CA SER A 17 -34.97 -38.03 16.70
C SER A 17 -35.73 -37.28 15.60
N LYS A 18 -37.03 -37.01 15.78
CA LYS A 18 -37.84 -36.14 14.88
C LYS A 18 -37.54 -34.64 15.03
N ARG A 19 -36.89 -34.20 16.12
CA ARG A 19 -36.46 -32.81 16.29
C ARG A 19 -35.13 -32.61 15.56
N GLU A 20 -34.98 -31.51 14.84
CA GLU A 20 -33.74 -31.12 14.18
C GLU A 20 -32.62 -30.97 15.24
N ARG A 21 -31.77 -31.98 15.35
CA ARG A 21 -30.54 -31.94 16.12
C ARG A 21 -29.40 -32.32 15.19
N GLY A 22 -28.48 -31.39 15.00
CA GLY A 22 -27.27 -31.60 14.21
C GLY A 22 -26.18 -32.38 14.96
N PRO A 23 -25.09 -32.75 14.26
CA PRO A 23 -23.89 -33.28 14.90
C PRO A 23 -23.31 -32.28 15.91
N SER A 24 -22.69 -32.77 17.00
CA SER A 24 -21.89 -31.94 17.90
C SER A 24 -20.41 -31.93 17.47
N ARG A 25 -19.63 -30.94 17.93
CA ARG A 25 -18.20 -30.83 17.57
C ARG A 25 -17.41 -32.05 18.03
N ASP A 26 -17.84 -32.69 19.12
CA ASP A 26 -17.23 -33.88 19.70
C ASP A 26 -17.26 -35.10 18.76
N TRP A 27 -18.15 -35.10 17.76
CA TRP A 27 -18.21 -36.18 16.77
C TRP A 27 -16.94 -36.24 15.91
N LEU A 28 -16.19 -35.14 15.78
CA LEU A 28 -14.90 -35.12 15.08
C LEU A 28 -13.81 -35.94 15.81
N ALA A 29 -13.94 -36.13 17.12
CA ALA A 29 -13.06 -36.97 17.91
C ALA A 29 -13.43 -38.46 17.82
N LEU A 30 -14.73 -38.76 17.68
CA LEU A 30 -15.26 -40.13 17.62
C LEU A 30 -15.13 -40.78 16.23
N VAL A 31 -15.28 -40.00 15.16
CA VAL A 31 -15.35 -40.52 13.78
C VAL A 31 -13.99 -40.99 13.24
N LYS A 32 -13.93 -42.24 12.76
CA LYS A 32 -12.73 -42.83 12.19
C LYS A 32 -12.60 -42.65 10.67
N THR A 33 -13.69 -42.76 9.92
CA THR A 33 -13.63 -42.71 8.44
C THR A 33 -13.51 -41.27 7.92
N THR A 34 -12.63 -41.06 6.94
CA THR A 34 -12.41 -39.75 6.30
C THR A 34 -13.68 -39.20 5.65
N ARG A 35 -14.49 -40.08 5.04
CA ARG A 35 -15.77 -39.70 4.40
C ARG A 35 -16.76 -39.12 5.41
N ALA A 36 -16.94 -39.75 6.56
CA ALA A 36 -17.85 -39.27 7.60
C ALA A 36 -17.33 -37.99 8.25
N ARG A 37 -16.02 -37.91 8.52
CA ARG A 37 -15.36 -36.71 9.06
C ARG A 37 -15.59 -35.49 8.15
N ASN A 38 -15.46 -35.68 6.84
CA ASN A 38 -15.68 -34.62 5.86
C ASN A 38 -17.15 -34.19 5.78
N LYS A 39 -18.11 -35.12 5.89
CA LYS A 39 -19.55 -34.77 5.95
C LYS A 39 -19.91 -33.94 7.19
N ILE A 40 -19.35 -34.27 8.36
CA ILE A 40 -19.58 -33.50 9.59
C ILE A 40 -18.99 -32.09 9.49
N LYS A 41 -17.76 -31.96 8.98
CA LYS A 41 -17.15 -30.64 8.72
C LYS A 41 -17.98 -29.83 7.72
N ALA A 42 -18.49 -30.47 6.66
CA ALA A 42 -19.35 -29.80 5.68
C ALA A 42 -20.67 -29.32 6.30
N TRP A 43 -21.26 -30.10 7.21
CA TRP A 43 -22.47 -29.71 7.94
C TRP A 43 -22.22 -28.46 8.80
N PHE A 44 -21.16 -28.43 9.62
CA PHE A 44 -20.83 -27.24 10.43
C PHE A 44 -20.51 -26.01 9.59
N LYS A 45 -19.84 -26.20 8.45
CA LYS A 45 -19.56 -25.13 7.50
C LYS A 45 -20.83 -24.59 6.83
N ALA A 46 -21.83 -25.45 6.63
CA ALA A 46 -23.13 -25.04 6.09
C ALA A 46 -23.97 -24.31 7.16
N GLU A 47 -23.93 -24.78 8.41
CA GLU A 47 -24.63 -24.15 9.53
C GLU A 47 -24.08 -22.74 9.81
N SER A 48 -22.76 -22.60 9.96
CA SER A 48 -22.14 -21.29 10.22
C SER A 48 -22.18 -20.35 9.01
N ARG A 49 -22.61 -20.83 7.84
CA ARG A 49 -22.62 -20.04 6.61
C ARG A 49 -23.54 -18.83 6.74
N LYS A 50 -24.72 -19.01 7.32
CA LYS A 50 -25.71 -17.93 7.53
C LYS A 50 -25.19 -16.91 8.55
N ASP A 51 -24.61 -17.38 9.66
CA ASP A 51 -24.04 -16.52 10.69
C ASP A 51 -22.84 -15.71 10.15
N THR A 52 -21.99 -16.35 9.34
CA THR A 52 -20.83 -15.69 8.72
C THR A 52 -21.28 -14.65 7.70
N GLU A 53 -22.32 -14.95 6.92
CA GLU A 53 -22.91 -14.00 5.99
C GLU A 53 -23.47 -12.78 6.74
N HIS A 54 -24.22 -13.01 7.83
CA HIS A 54 -24.80 -11.95 8.65
C HIS A 54 -23.72 -11.06 9.27
N SER A 55 -22.72 -11.67 9.90
CA SER A 55 -21.57 -10.95 10.46
C SER A 55 -20.82 -10.14 9.40
N GLY A 56 -20.68 -10.67 8.18
CA GLY A 56 -20.11 -9.93 7.05
C GLY A 56 -20.92 -8.70 6.66
N ARG A 57 -22.25 -8.78 6.66
CA ARG A 57 -23.14 -7.64 6.38
C ARG A 57 -23.00 -6.54 7.44
N GLU A 58 -23.03 -6.91 8.72
CA GLU A 58 -22.85 -5.97 9.83
C GLU A 58 -21.49 -5.28 9.78
N LEU A 59 -20.44 -6.05 9.53
CA LEU A 59 -19.07 -5.56 9.43
C LEU A 59 -18.91 -4.51 8.32
N LEU A 60 -19.54 -4.72 7.16
CA LEU A 60 -19.53 -3.74 6.07
C LEU A 60 -20.28 -2.46 6.47
N GLN A 61 -21.46 -2.60 7.08
CA GLN A 61 -22.28 -1.46 7.49
C GLN A 61 -21.54 -0.57 8.49
N GLU A 62 -20.86 -1.18 9.47
CA GLU A 62 -20.07 -0.45 10.46
C GLU A 62 -18.95 0.36 9.79
N HIS A 63 -18.24 -0.25 8.83
CA HIS A 63 -17.13 0.42 8.14
C HIS A 63 -17.61 1.53 7.19
N LEU A 64 -18.77 1.38 6.55
CA LEU A 64 -19.39 2.45 5.76
C LEU A 64 -19.80 3.63 6.65
N LYS A 65 -20.43 3.36 7.81
CA LYS A 65 -20.79 4.41 8.79
C LYS A 65 -19.57 5.17 9.30
N LYS A 66 -18.47 4.47 9.61
CA LYS A 66 -17.20 5.10 10.03
C LYS A 66 -16.61 6.07 9.01
N GLN A 67 -16.95 5.92 7.72
CA GLN A 67 -16.52 6.81 6.64
C GLN A 67 -17.60 7.87 6.28
N GLY A 68 -18.64 8.03 7.10
CA GLY A 68 -19.71 9.01 6.87
C GLY A 68 -20.68 8.65 5.75
N LEU A 69 -20.67 7.40 5.26
CA LEU A 69 -21.52 6.97 4.15
C LEU A 69 -22.88 6.43 4.63
N PRO A 70 -23.97 6.67 3.86
CA PRO A 70 -25.30 6.15 4.17
C PRO A 70 -25.38 4.64 3.92
N ALA A 71 -24.94 3.84 4.89
CA ALA A 71 -24.87 2.38 4.80
C ALA A 71 -26.18 1.73 4.35
N GLN A 72 -27.33 2.21 4.84
CA GLN A 72 -28.65 1.65 4.50
C GLN A 72 -28.99 1.79 3.01
N LYS A 73 -28.57 2.89 2.37
CA LYS A 73 -28.81 3.13 0.94
C LYS A 73 -27.84 2.35 0.05
N LEU A 74 -26.63 2.11 0.55
CA LEU A 74 -25.58 1.44 -0.22
C LEU A 74 -25.70 -0.08 -0.25
N VAL A 75 -26.21 -0.70 0.82
CA VAL A 75 -26.31 -2.17 0.97
C VAL A 75 -27.23 -2.87 -0.05
N GLY A 76 -28.06 -2.11 -0.79
CA GLY A 76 -28.86 -2.58 -1.93
C GLY A 76 -28.63 -1.80 -3.22
N SER A 77 -27.59 -0.96 -3.28
CA SER A 77 -27.35 -0.09 -4.43
C SER A 77 -26.74 -0.83 -5.62
N PRO A 78 -27.03 -0.41 -6.87
CA PRO A 78 -26.36 -0.92 -8.07
C PRO A 78 -24.85 -0.69 -8.02
N LEU A 79 -24.41 0.38 -7.35
CA LEU A 79 -23.00 0.69 -7.13
C LEU A 79 -22.29 -0.41 -6.33
N LEU A 80 -22.89 -0.88 -5.23
CA LEU A 80 -22.30 -1.97 -4.45
C LEU A 80 -22.29 -3.28 -5.26
N ALA A 81 -23.33 -3.55 -6.05
CA ALA A 81 -23.37 -4.71 -6.94
C ALA A 81 -22.23 -4.70 -7.96
N ASP A 82 -21.88 -3.55 -8.52
CA ASP A 82 -20.73 -3.40 -9.42
C ASP A 82 -19.40 -3.66 -8.73
N VAL A 83 -19.22 -3.14 -7.52
CA VAL A 83 -18.01 -3.39 -6.71
C VAL A 83 -17.87 -4.88 -6.39
N ILE A 84 -18.97 -5.56 -6.04
CA ILE A 84 -19.00 -7.01 -5.78
C ILE A 84 -18.57 -7.79 -7.03
N ARG A 85 -19.08 -7.41 -8.22
CA ARG A 85 -18.70 -8.04 -9.50
C ARG A 85 -17.24 -7.80 -9.87
N GLU A 86 -16.74 -6.57 -9.70
CA GLU A 86 -15.33 -6.22 -9.94
C GLU A 86 -14.38 -7.02 -9.04
N MET A 87 -14.81 -7.34 -7.83
CA MET A 87 -14.08 -8.18 -6.90
C MET A 87 -14.15 -9.69 -7.22
N GLY A 88 -14.80 -10.07 -8.32
CA GLY A 88 -14.86 -11.45 -8.81
C GLY A 88 -15.99 -12.29 -8.19
N PHE A 89 -16.91 -11.68 -7.44
CA PHE A 89 -18.04 -12.40 -6.84
C PHE A 89 -19.24 -12.41 -7.78
N ARG A 90 -19.80 -13.61 -8.01
CA ARG A 90 -21.01 -13.79 -8.83
C ARG A 90 -22.30 -13.65 -8.01
N LYS A 91 -22.25 -13.96 -6.71
CA LYS A 91 -23.38 -13.87 -5.78
C LYS A 91 -23.00 -12.97 -4.61
N GLY A 92 -23.93 -12.12 -4.17
CA GLY A 92 -23.74 -11.23 -3.02
C GLY A 92 -23.48 -12.00 -1.72
N ASP A 93 -24.17 -13.12 -1.51
CA ASP A 93 -24.02 -13.94 -0.31
C ASP A 93 -22.59 -14.48 -0.17
N ASP A 94 -21.98 -14.94 -1.27
CA ASP A 94 -20.59 -15.43 -1.26
C ASP A 94 -19.59 -14.30 -0.91
N PHE A 95 -19.90 -13.07 -1.32
CA PHE A 95 -19.12 -11.89 -0.95
C PHE A 95 -19.23 -11.59 0.55
N TYR A 96 -20.44 -11.57 1.11
CA TYR A 96 -20.63 -11.34 2.54
C TYR A 96 -20.02 -12.45 3.40
N ILE A 97 -20.11 -13.70 2.97
CA ILE A 97 -19.43 -14.84 3.63
C ILE A 97 -17.91 -14.66 3.59
N ALA A 98 -17.34 -14.22 2.46
CA ALA A 98 -15.91 -13.96 2.36
C ALA A 98 -15.47 -12.78 3.24
N LEU A 99 -16.33 -11.79 3.43
CA LEU A 99 -16.10 -10.64 4.30
C LEU A 99 -16.17 -11.03 5.79
N GLY A 100 -17.20 -11.74 6.22
CA GLY A 100 -17.35 -12.23 7.59
C GLY A 100 -16.31 -13.30 7.96
N GLY A 101 -15.85 -14.07 6.97
CA GLY A 101 -14.74 -15.02 7.12
C GLY A 101 -13.34 -14.39 7.04
N ALA A 102 -13.22 -13.06 7.03
CA ALA A 102 -11.97 -12.30 6.96
C ALA A 102 -11.05 -12.63 5.76
N LYS A 103 -11.59 -13.19 4.68
CA LYS A 103 -10.84 -13.41 3.42
C LYS A 103 -10.63 -12.11 2.66
N ILE A 104 -11.49 -11.12 2.89
CA ILE A 104 -11.45 -9.80 2.28
C ILE A 104 -11.49 -8.76 3.40
N SER A 105 -10.71 -7.70 3.24
CA SER A 105 -10.75 -6.58 4.19
C SER A 105 -11.93 -5.64 3.87
N PRO A 106 -12.77 -5.29 4.87
CA PRO A 106 -13.82 -4.28 4.72
C PRO A 106 -13.30 -2.93 4.23
N LYS A 107 -12.08 -2.54 4.61
CA LYS A 107 -11.46 -1.28 4.17
C LYS A 107 -11.26 -1.23 2.65
N ILE A 108 -10.91 -2.36 2.03
CA ILE A 108 -10.72 -2.44 0.57
C ILE A 108 -12.05 -2.22 -0.15
N VAL A 109 -13.13 -2.82 0.37
CA VAL A 109 -14.48 -2.68 -0.18
C VAL A 109 -14.94 -1.22 -0.08
N VAL A 110 -14.82 -0.60 1.10
CA VAL A 110 -15.24 0.79 1.30
C VAL A 110 -14.45 1.76 0.44
N ASN A 111 -13.15 1.55 0.26
CA ASN A 111 -12.34 2.37 -0.64
C ASN A 111 -12.78 2.28 -2.11
N LYS A 112 -13.16 1.07 -2.58
CA LYS A 112 -13.71 0.89 -3.93
C LYS A 112 -15.07 1.57 -4.09
N VAL A 113 -15.94 1.46 -3.09
CA VAL A 113 -17.24 2.16 -3.06
C VAL A 113 -17.03 3.68 -3.14
N MET A 114 -16.12 4.23 -2.34
CA MET A 114 -15.77 5.67 -2.37
C MET A 114 -15.21 6.11 -3.73
N GLN A 115 -14.38 5.27 -4.36
CA GLN A 115 -13.84 5.56 -5.68
C GLN A 115 -14.95 5.64 -6.75
N ARG A 116 -15.95 4.75 -6.68
CA ARG A 116 -17.10 4.76 -7.60
C ARG A 116 -18.03 5.94 -7.35
N LEU A 117 -18.26 6.33 -6.09
CA LEU A 117 -19.04 7.53 -5.77
C LEU A 117 -18.39 8.79 -6.35
N LYS A 118 -17.06 8.93 -6.20
CA LYS A 118 -16.30 10.04 -6.82
C LYS A 118 -16.33 10.03 -8.35
N GLN A 119 -16.46 8.87 -8.97
CA GLN A 119 -16.58 8.73 -10.43
C GLN A 119 -18.01 8.98 -10.92
N GLY A 120 -19.03 8.70 -10.10
CA GLY A 120 -20.43 8.99 -10.40
C GLY A 120 -20.80 10.47 -10.22
N GLU A 121 -20.27 11.12 -9.17
CA GLU A 121 -20.43 12.58 -8.97
C GLU A 121 -19.71 13.41 -10.05
N ALA A 122 -18.68 12.83 -10.69
CA ALA A 122 -18.00 13.43 -11.84
C ALA A 122 -18.76 13.30 -13.17
N ALA A 123 -19.93 12.63 -13.20
CA ALA A 123 -20.74 12.49 -14.41
C ALA A 123 -21.87 13.53 -14.52
N GLU A 124 -22.17 14.29 -13.45
CA GLU A 124 -23.25 15.31 -13.43
C GLU A 124 -22.75 16.76 -13.33
N SER A 125 -21.43 17.00 -13.28
CA SER A 125 -20.88 18.36 -13.35
C SER A 125 -20.22 18.60 -14.71
N GLU A 126 -20.73 19.61 -15.42
CA GLU A 126 -20.22 20.05 -16.72
C GLU A 126 -18.71 20.34 -16.67
N PRO A 127 -17.96 20.03 -17.74
CA PRO A 127 -16.52 20.19 -17.76
C PRO A 127 -16.16 21.67 -17.90
N THR A 128 -15.79 22.31 -16.80
CA THR A 128 -15.01 23.55 -16.89
C THR A 128 -13.57 23.22 -17.29
N ALA A 129 -12.99 24.08 -18.12
CA ALA A 129 -11.72 23.92 -18.82
C ALA A 129 -10.45 23.76 -17.94
N THR A 130 -10.60 23.41 -16.67
CA THR A 130 -9.51 23.11 -15.72
C THR A 130 -9.22 21.60 -15.62
N ASP A 131 -10.06 20.76 -16.22
CA ASP A 131 -9.96 19.29 -16.11
C ASP A 131 -8.86 18.65 -16.99
N ASP A 132 -8.19 19.43 -17.84
CA ASP A 132 -7.06 18.95 -18.64
C ASP A 132 -5.72 18.98 -17.86
N LEU A 133 -5.66 19.72 -16.75
CA LEU A 133 -4.46 19.80 -15.89
C LEU A 133 -4.45 18.73 -14.77
N LEU A 134 -5.59 18.09 -14.49
CA LEU A 134 -5.73 17.12 -13.39
C LEU A 134 -5.76 15.65 -13.84
N LYS A 135 -5.95 15.39 -15.14
CA LYS A 135 -5.93 14.03 -15.72
C LYS A 135 -4.54 13.37 -15.73
N THR A 136 -3.48 14.10 -15.43
CA THR A 136 -2.09 13.58 -15.44
C THR A 136 -1.58 13.05 -14.10
N ARG A 137 -2.35 13.15 -13.00
CA ARG A 137 -1.95 12.53 -11.71
C ARG A 137 -2.57 11.16 -11.45
N ARG A 138 -2.79 10.36 -12.51
CA ARG A 138 -2.67 8.90 -12.35
C ARG A 138 -1.29 8.66 -11.74
N ARG A 139 -1.25 7.99 -10.57
CA ARG A 139 -0.04 7.34 -10.04
C ARG A 139 0.47 6.39 -11.12
N ARG A 140 1.22 6.91 -12.09
CA ARG A 140 2.07 6.11 -12.96
C ARG A 140 3.05 5.47 -11.98
N MET A 141 2.95 4.16 -11.78
CA MET A 141 4.17 3.42 -11.50
C MET A 141 5.13 3.83 -12.60
N ARG A 142 6.20 4.56 -12.22
CA ARG A 142 7.21 5.00 -13.19
C ARG A 142 7.63 3.74 -13.95
N PRO A 143 7.51 3.71 -15.28
CA PRO A 143 7.98 2.58 -16.07
C PRO A 143 9.45 2.31 -15.72
N THR A 144 9.89 1.06 -15.78
CA THR A 144 11.32 0.77 -15.95
C THR A 144 11.79 1.58 -17.15
N THR A 145 12.75 2.46 -16.92
CA THR A 145 13.19 3.44 -17.91
C THR A 145 14.63 3.10 -18.34
N SER A 146 15.03 3.48 -19.55
CA SER A 146 16.40 3.28 -20.02
C SER A 146 17.40 4.07 -19.17
N SER A 147 18.64 3.56 -19.12
CA SER A 147 19.79 4.16 -18.43
C SER A 147 19.99 5.64 -18.77
N ALA A 148 19.87 5.98 -20.04
CA ALA A 148 20.03 7.33 -20.56
C ALA A 148 19.06 8.35 -19.92
N ARG A 149 17.82 7.95 -19.60
CA ARG A 149 16.83 8.89 -19.00
C ARG A 149 17.15 9.30 -17.58
N TYR A 150 17.97 8.51 -16.88
CA TYR A 150 18.40 8.80 -15.52
C TYR A 150 19.82 9.38 -15.46
N GLY A 151 20.51 9.52 -16.60
CA GLY A 151 21.92 9.88 -16.64
C GLY A 151 22.77 8.90 -15.84
N ILE A 152 22.56 7.58 -16.01
CA ILE A 152 23.34 6.54 -15.32
C ILE A 152 23.98 5.64 -16.36
N ALA A 153 25.31 5.59 -16.35
CA ALA A 153 26.09 4.68 -17.18
C ALA A 153 26.36 3.37 -16.45
N VAL A 154 26.27 2.27 -17.20
CA VAL A 154 26.70 0.94 -16.76
C VAL A 154 27.86 0.53 -17.67
N PRO A 155 29.06 0.23 -17.13
CA PRO A 155 30.20 -0.15 -17.95
C PRO A 155 29.88 -1.32 -18.87
N GLY A 156 30.08 -1.13 -20.17
CA GLY A 156 29.92 -2.18 -21.19
C GLY A 156 28.48 -2.47 -21.63
N ILE A 157 27.48 -1.67 -21.22
CA ILE A 157 26.09 -1.83 -21.68
C ILE A 157 25.45 -0.47 -21.97
N ASP A 158 25.03 -0.24 -23.21
CA ASP A 158 24.48 1.05 -23.66
C ASP A 158 23.09 1.35 -23.07
N GLU A 159 22.16 0.39 -23.14
CA GLU A 159 20.79 0.55 -22.64
C GLU A 159 20.37 -0.60 -21.71
N VAL A 160 20.21 -0.29 -20.42
CA VAL A 160 19.68 -1.24 -19.43
C VAL A 160 18.45 -0.69 -18.74
N MET A 161 17.48 -1.57 -18.48
CA MET A 161 16.35 -1.23 -17.64
C MET A 161 16.82 -1.01 -16.20
N LEU A 162 16.67 0.22 -15.73
CA LEU A 162 17.02 0.57 -14.37
C LEU A 162 15.91 1.30 -13.62
N ARG A 163 16.05 1.28 -12.29
CA ARG A 163 15.15 1.98 -11.37
C ARG A 163 15.91 2.47 -10.15
N LEU A 164 15.55 3.64 -9.66
CA LEU A 164 16.08 4.18 -8.40
C LEU A 164 15.41 3.49 -7.20
N ALA A 165 16.20 3.11 -6.19
CA ALA A 165 15.68 2.50 -4.99
C ALA A 165 14.85 3.50 -4.16
N LYS A 166 13.70 3.05 -3.67
CA LYS A 166 12.83 3.88 -2.82
C LYS A 166 13.36 4.05 -1.40
N CYS A 167 14.23 3.15 -0.94
CA CYS A 167 14.78 3.19 0.41
C CYS A 167 15.74 4.36 0.59
N CYS A 168 16.69 4.58 -0.33
CA CYS A 168 17.71 5.62 -0.23
C CYS A 168 17.57 6.78 -1.22
N ARG A 169 16.63 6.70 -2.17
CA ARG A 169 16.31 7.76 -3.15
C ARG A 169 17.58 8.44 -3.68
N PRO A 170 18.47 7.70 -4.38
CA PRO A 170 19.72 8.26 -4.90
C PRO A 170 19.45 9.44 -5.84
N VAL A 171 20.31 10.44 -5.77
CA VAL A 171 20.27 11.70 -6.52
C VAL A 171 21.61 11.89 -7.23
N PRO A 172 21.68 12.55 -8.39
CA PRO A 172 22.94 12.84 -9.06
C PRO A 172 24.00 13.40 -8.10
N GLY A 173 25.22 12.87 -8.18
CA GLY A 173 26.32 13.20 -7.26
C GLY A 173 26.44 12.31 -6.01
N ASP A 174 25.41 11.52 -5.68
CA ASP A 174 25.56 10.49 -4.64
C ASP A 174 26.49 9.35 -5.11
N PRO A 175 27.29 8.74 -4.21
CA PRO A 175 27.93 7.46 -4.50
C PRO A 175 26.87 6.37 -4.65
N ILE A 176 26.82 5.72 -5.82
CA ILE A 176 25.78 4.76 -6.18
C ILE A 176 26.35 3.38 -6.54
N VAL A 177 25.55 2.34 -6.29
CA VAL A 177 25.81 0.95 -6.66
C VAL A 177 24.57 0.34 -7.31
N GLY A 178 24.80 -0.50 -8.33
CA GLY A 178 23.74 -1.22 -9.03
C GLY A 178 23.58 -2.62 -8.45
N TYR A 179 22.34 -3.03 -8.17
CA TYR A 179 22.01 -4.40 -7.77
C TYR A 179 21.06 -5.05 -8.78
N ILE A 180 21.49 -6.15 -9.39
CA ILE A 180 20.76 -6.90 -10.41
C ILE A 180 19.63 -7.66 -9.73
N SER A 181 18.38 -7.26 -9.98
CA SER A 181 17.18 -7.86 -9.38
C SER A 181 16.48 -8.84 -10.33
N LEU A 182 16.09 -10.01 -9.82
CA LEU A 182 15.40 -11.04 -10.60
C LEU A 182 14.13 -10.48 -11.26
N GLY A 183 14.15 -10.40 -12.60
CA GLY A 183 13.02 -9.96 -13.42
C GLY A 183 12.65 -8.47 -13.35
N ARG A 184 13.45 -7.63 -12.68
CA ARG A 184 13.16 -6.18 -12.52
C ARG A 184 14.31 -5.26 -12.94
N GLY A 185 15.32 -5.80 -13.62
CA GLY A 185 16.49 -5.05 -14.07
C GLY A 185 17.41 -4.65 -12.93
N ILE A 186 18.17 -3.57 -13.12
CA ILE A 186 19.13 -3.06 -12.13
C ILE A 186 18.42 -2.07 -11.21
N THR A 187 18.54 -2.29 -9.89
CA THR A 187 18.07 -1.34 -8.88
C THR A 187 19.26 -0.54 -8.37
N ILE A 188 19.19 0.79 -8.50
CA ILE A 188 20.27 1.70 -8.08
C ILE A 188 20.07 2.10 -6.63
N HIS A 189 21.09 1.87 -5.80
CA HIS A 189 21.13 2.25 -4.40
C HIS A 189 22.29 3.22 -4.16
N ARG A 190 22.20 4.07 -3.13
CA ARG A 190 23.40 4.69 -2.53
C ARG A 190 24.27 3.62 -1.90
N GLU A 191 25.58 3.80 -1.97
CA GLU A 191 26.58 2.86 -1.45
C GLU A 191 26.44 2.61 0.06
N ASP A 192 26.10 3.65 0.83
CA ASP A 192 25.94 3.63 2.29
C ASP A 192 24.55 3.15 2.77
N CYS A 193 23.69 2.68 1.86
CA CYS A 193 22.34 2.27 2.22
C CYS A 193 22.35 1.00 3.11
N PRO A 194 21.61 0.95 4.24
CA PRO A 194 21.50 -0.24 5.10
C PRO A 194 21.03 -1.49 4.35
N ASN A 195 20.19 -1.33 3.33
CA ASN A 195 19.76 -2.45 2.50
C ASN A 195 20.90 -3.00 1.64
N VAL A 196 21.82 -2.15 1.17
CA VAL A 196 23.01 -2.62 0.42
C VAL A 196 23.88 -3.51 1.30
N ALA A 197 24.05 -3.17 2.58
CA ALA A 197 24.79 -4.02 3.51
C ALA A 197 24.21 -5.44 3.62
N VAL A 198 22.87 -5.58 3.58
CA VAL A 198 22.21 -6.90 3.55
C VAL A 198 22.38 -7.60 2.20
N LEU A 199 22.30 -6.85 1.10
CA LEU A 199 22.40 -7.38 -0.26
C LEU A 199 23.82 -7.84 -0.61
N ARG A 200 24.86 -7.32 0.05
CA ARG A 200 26.27 -7.74 -0.11
C ARG A 200 26.52 -9.24 0.15
N LYS A 201 25.54 -9.98 0.65
CA LYS A 201 25.57 -11.45 0.74
C LYS A 201 25.65 -12.14 -0.63
N ASP A 202 25.12 -11.51 -1.68
CA ASP A 202 25.18 -11.99 -3.06
C ASP A 202 26.05 -11.04 -3.91
N PRO A 203 27.40 -11.08 -3.77
CA PRO A 203 28.29 -10.14 -4.42
C PRO A 203 28.25 -10.23 -5.95
N GLU A 204 27.99 -11.42 -6.52
CA GLU A 204 27.90 -11.59 -7.98
C GLU A 204 26.74 -10.83 -8.63
N ARG A 205 25.82 -10.28 -7.84
CA ARG A 205 24.67 -9.51 -8.33
C ARG A 205 24.88 -8.00 -8.27
N PHE A 206 26.05 -7.54 -7.85
CA PHE A 206 26.41 -6.13 -7.90
C PHE A 206 27.04 -5.78 -9.24
N THR A 207 26.75 -4.58 -9.71
CA THR A 207 27.40 -3.98 -10.87
C THR A 207 27.78 -2.54 -10.53
N GLU A 208 28.94 -2.14 -11.03
CA GLU A 208 29.39 -0.76 -10.97
C GLU A 208 28.50 0.10 -11.87
N VAL A 209 28.13 1.27 -11.36
CA VAL A 209 27.28 2.24 -12.05
C VAL A 209 27.75 3.63 -11.68
N SER A 210 27.71 4.56 -12.62
CA SER A 210 28.10 5.96 -12.38
C SER A 210 27.05 6.90 -12.94
N TRP A 211 27.01 8.11 -12.40
CA TRP A 211 26.25 9.19 -13.01
C TRP A 211 26.97 9.66 -14.28
N ASP A 212 26.23 9.78 -15.37
CA ASP A 212 26.69 10.19 -16.70
C ASP A 212 25.73 11.27 -17.25
N GLY A 213 25.95 12.51 -16.77
CA GLY A 213 25.21 13.70 -17.21
C GLY A 213 24.01 14.11 -16.34
N ASP A 214 23.36 15.18 -16.77
CA ASP A 214 22.17 15.73 -16.13
C ASP A 214 20.95 14.85 -16.43
N ALA A 215 20.30 14.36 -15.39
CA ALA A 215 19.08 13.60 -15.53
C ALA A 215 17.97 14.51 -16.07
N ASP A 216 17.42 14.19 -17.25
CA ASP A 216 16.24 14.87 -17.83
C ASP A 216 14.93 14.57 -17.07
N THR A 217 15.05 14.02 -15.86
CA THR A 217 13.91 13.64 -15.04
C THR A 217 14.04 14.15 -13.61
N SER A 218 12.96 14.77 -13.13
CA SER A 218 12.83 15.13 -11.73
C SER A 218 12.96 13.92 -10.82
N PHE A 219 13.57 14.14 -9.66
CA PHE A 219 13.80 13.16 -8.63
C PHE A 219 13.15 13.61 -7.32
N ARG A 220 12.90 12.63 -6.44
CA ARG A 220 12.22 12.87 -5.17
C ARG A 220 13.21 12.83 -4.04
N VAL A 221 13.18 13.86 -3.21
CA VAL A 221 14.09 14.04 -2.08
C VAL A 221 13.29 14.17 -0.80
N GLU A 222 13.83 13.65 0.29
CA GLU A 222 13.32 13.88 1.63
C GLU A 222 14.22 14.89 2.31
N ILE A 223 13.65 15.98 2.82
CA ILE A 223 14.36 17.03 3.54
C ILE A 223 13.77 17.07 4.95
N GLU A 224 14.65 17.06 5.94
CA GLU A 224 14.31 17.28 7.33
C GLU A 224 14.82 18.64 7.76
N VAL A 225 13.97 19.38 8.47
CA VAL A 225 14.24 20.72 8.98
C VAL A 225 13.97 20.69 10.48
N ASP A 226 15.02 20.94 11.25
CA ASP A 226 15.01 20.98 12.70
C ASP A 226 15.16 22.43 13.16
N GLY A 227 14.33 22.87 14.11
CA GLY A 227 14.29 24.27 14.55
C GLY A 227 13.47 24.51 15.81
N TRP A 228 13.41 25.77 16.24
CA TRP A 228 12.48 26.22 17.26
C TRP A 228 11.11 26.53 16.66
N ASP A 229 10.05 26.09 17.35
CA ASP A 229 8.69 26.42 16.98
C ASP A 229 8.43 27.91 17.19
N ARG A 230 7.96 28.57 16.12
CA ARG A 230 7.52 29.97 16.15
C ARG A 230 6.39 30.21 15.17
N HIS A 231 5.67 31.30 15.39
CA HIS A 231 4.62 31.72 14.47
C HIS A 231 5.18 31.88 13.04
N ARG A 232 4.42 31.38 12.07
CA ARG A 232 4.71 31.43 10.61
C ARG A 232 5.91 30.62 10.12
N LEU A 233 6.57 29.82 10.96
CA LEU A 233 7.71 29.01 10.51
C LEU A 233 7.37 28.10 9.31
N LEU A 234 6.22 27.41 9.36
CA LEU A 234 5.76 26.55 8.25
C LEU A 234 5.46 27.34 6.97
N GLU A 235 5.00 28.58 7.09
CA GLU A 235 4.81 29.49 5.95
C GLU A 235 6.15 29.85 5.31
N ASP A 236 7.14 30.21 6.12
CA ASP A 236 8.49 30.57 5.64
C ASP A 236 9.16 29.39 4.91
N MET A 237 9.03 28.17 5.46
CA MET A 237 9.51 26.95 4.80
C MET A 237 8.77 26.70 3.48
N SER A 238 7.44 26.79 3.49
CA SER A 238 6.62 26.55 2.28
C SER A 238 6.90 27.57 1.18
N ARG A 239 7.09 28.84 1.56
CA ARG A 239 7.46 29.93 0.64
C ARG A 239 8.83 29.70 0.03
N THR A 240 9.80 29.25 0.83
CA THR A 240 11.15 28.93 0.34
C THR A 240 11.11 27.86 -0.76
N PHE A 241 10.30 26.81 -0.59
CA PHE A 241 10.10 25.80 -1.63
C PHE A 241 9.42 26.37 -2.88
N ALA A 242 8.38 27.20 -2.70
CA ALA A 242 7.66 27.81 -3.80
C ALA A 242 8.54 28.74 -4.64
N GLU A 243 9.34 29.60 -4.01
CA GLU A 243 10.28 30.51 -4.67
C GLU A 243 11.41 29.77 -5.40
N ALA A 244 11.77 28.56 -4.93
CA ALA A 244 12.71 27.69 -5.61
C ALA A 244 12.07 26.89 -6.77
N GLY A 245 10.76 27.01 -7.00
CA GLY A 245 10.04 26.21 -8.00
C GLY A 245 9.94 24.73 -7.63
N ILE A 246 10.09 24.38 -6.34
CA ILE A 246 10.10 23.01 -5.85
C ILE A 246 8.68 22.60 -5.41
N ASN A 247 8.21 21.46 -5.91
CA ASN A 247 6.90 20.93 -5.56
C ASN A 247 6.96 20.09 -4.28
N ILE A 248 6.09 20.39 -3.31
CA ILE A 248 5.95 19.61 -2.08
C ILE A 248 4.93 18.48 -2.34
N LEU A 249 5.36 17.22 -2.16
CA LEU A 249 4.53 16.03 -2.35
C LEU A 249 3.91 15.52 -1.04
N GLU A 250 4.68 15.57 0.04
CA GLU A 250 4.26 15.19 1.40
C GLU A 250 4.94 16.14 2.38
N ALA A 251 4.21 16.55 3.42
CA ALA A 251 4.76 17.31 4.54
C ALA A 251 4.29 16.67 5.84
N ARG A 252 5.22 16.41 6.75
CA ARG A 252 4.94 15.91 8.09
C ARG A 252 5.62 16.82 9.09
N CYS A 253 4.81 17.51 9.88
CA CYS A 253 5.28 18.45 10.90
C CYS A 253 5.06 17.82 12.27
N THR A 254 6.08 17.79 13.11
CA THR A 254 6.00 17.28 14.49
C THR A 254 6.56 18.33 15.42
N VAL A 255 5.74 18.78 16.36
CA VAL A 255 6.13 19.77 17.37
C VAL A 255 6.32 19.06 18.69
N ASN A 256 7.49 19.25 19.31
CA ASN A 256 7.78 18.86 20.68
C ASN A 256 8.35 20.10 21.39
N HIS A 257 7.45 20.92 21.93
CA HIS A 257 7.75 22.27 22.36
C HIS A 257 8.98 22.34 23.31
N PRO A 258 9.95 23.25 23.06
CA PRO A 258 9.90 24.32 22.05
C PRO A 258 10.41 23.90 20.65
N MET A 259 10.83 22.64 20.47
CA MET A 259 11.42 22.14 19.23
C MET A 259 10.37 21.75 18.19
N VAL A 260 10.73 21.86 16.92
CA VAL A 260 9.94 21.33 15.80
C VAL A 260 10.84 20.54 14.85
N LYS A 261 10.32 19.42 14.36
CA LYS A 261 10.90 18.60 13.32
C LYS A 261 9.92 18.52 12.15
N ASN A 262 10.30 19.10 11.03
CA ASN A 262 9.49 19.14 9.82
C ASN A 262 10.16 18.32 8.72
N ARG A 263 9.40 17.39 8.15
CA ARG A 263 9.87 16.49 7.11
C ARG A 263 9.07 16.70 5.83
N PHE A 264 9.76 17.04 4.76
CA PHE A 264 9.18 17.31 3.46
C PHE A 264 9.67 16.29 2.43
N VAL A 265 8.75 15.71 1.68
CA VAL A 265 9.07 14.98 0.45
C VAL A 265 8.81 15.92 -0.70
N VAL A 266 9.87 16.28 -1.42
CA VAL A 266 9.83 17.25 -2.51
C VAL A 266 10.24 16.63 -3.84
N GLU A 267 9.79 17.22 -4.94
CA GLU A 267 10.20 16.85 -6.30
C GLU A 267 11.05 17.98 -6.88
N VAL A 268 12.30 17.64 -7.26
CA VAL A 268 13.31 18.59 -7.72
C VAL A 268 13.86 18.13 -9.07
N GLY A 269 14.11 19.08 -9.98
CA GLY A 269 14.69 18.81 -11.30
C GLY A 269 16.21 18.72 -11.31
N ASP A 270 16.88 19.51 -10.48
CA ASP A 270 18.33 19.69 -10.47
C ASP A 270 18.88 19.71 -9.03
N THR A 271 20.10 19.20 -8.85
CA THR A 271 20.82 19.20 -7.57
C THR A 271 21.19 20.61 -7.14
N ARG A 272 21.47 21.53 -8.07
CA ARG A 272 21.78 22.92 -7.71
C ARG A 272 20.59 23.62 -7.07
N THR A 273 19.39 23.40 -7.61
CA THR A 273 18.14 23.93 -7.03
C THR A 273 17.87 23.35 -5.65
N LEU A 274 18.15 22.05 -5.46
CA LEU A 274 18.05 21.39 -4.15
C LEU A 274 19.00 22.04 -3.13
N ASP A 275 20.27 22.20 -3.47
CA ASP A 275 21.28 22.76 -2.57
C ASP A 275 20.95 24.20 -2.20
N GLN A 276 20.53 25.01 -3.18
CA GLN A 276 20.08 26.38 -2.93
C GLN A 276 18.85 26.42 -2.00
N ALA A 277 17.88 25.53 -2.19
CA ALA A 277 16.71 25.46 -1.32
C ALA A 277 17.09 25.06 0.10
N ILE A 278 17.98 24.08 0.27
CA ILE A 278 18.48 23.66 1.59
C ILE A 278 19.23 24.82 2.28
N SER A 279 20.10 25.53 1.57
CA SER A 279 20.78 26.71 2.12
C SER A 279 19.81 27.82 2.51
N ARG A 280 18.76 28.07 1.72
CA ARG A 280 17.72 29.05 2.08
C ARG A 280 16.92 28.63 3.31
N LEU A 281 16.57 27.35 3.43
CA LEU A 281 15.89 26.81 4.61
C LEU A 281 16.73 27.00 5.88
N ARG A 282 18.05 26.78 5.82
CA ARG A 282 18.97 27.04 6.94
C ARG A 282 19.04 28.50 7.36
N ASN A 283 18.76 29.43 6.45
CA ASN A 283 18.77 30.86 6.73
C ASN A 283 17.45 31.39 7.30
N ILE A 284 16.42 30.55 7.40
CA ILE A 284 15.15 30.93 8.04
C ILE A 284 15.41 31.08 9.54
N ASP A 285 15.01 32.23 10.10
CA ASP A 285 15.09 32.46 11.54
C ASP A 285 14.35 31.34 12.30
N ALA A 286 14.96 30.85 13.39
CA ALA A 286 14.56 29.67 14.16
C ALA A 286 14.88 28.28 13.57
N VAL A 287 15.42 28.17 12.35
CA VAL A 287 15.93 26.87 11.83
C VAL A 287 17.35 26.65 12.32
N PHE A 288 17.59 25.48 12.91
CA PHE A 288 18.92 25.03 13.33
C PHE A 288 19.67 24.34 12.21
N ASP A 289 19.00 23.40 11.56
CA ASP A 289 19.56 22.68 10.44
C ASP A 289 18.45 22.26 9.48
N ALA A 290 18.81 22.18 8.21
CA ALA A 290 18.01 21.60 7.15
C ALA A 290 18.92 20.69 6.34
N TYR A 291 18.56 19.43 6.21
CA TYR A 291 19.39 18.45 5.51
C TYR A 291 18.54 17.43 4.78
N ARG A 292 19.13 16.82 3.75
CA ARG A 292 18.54 15.70 3.06
C ARG A 292 18.60 14.46 3.94
N VAL A 293 17.47 13.81 4.16
CA VAL A 293 17.40 12.54 4.88
C VAL A 293 17.94 11.44 3.98
N THR A 294 19.06 10.84 4.37
CA THR A 294 19.61 9.64 3.74
C THR A 294 19.51 8.47 4.73
N PRO A 295 19.16 7.25 4.27
CA PRO A 295 19.11 6.11 5.18
C PRO A 295 20.54 5.72 5.49
N GLY A 296 20.98 6.00 6.72
CA GLY A 296 22.36 5.84 7.16
C GLY A 296 22.85 7.02 7.99
N ALA A 297 22.33 8.22 7.73
CA ALA A 297 22.51 9.38 8.60
C ALA A 297 21.46 9.34 9.71
N GLY A 298 21.78 8.61 10.78
CA GLY A 298 21.07 8.59 12.05
C GLY A 298 22.07 8.63 13.19
#